data_AF-A0A967BKE1-F1
#
_entry.id   AF-A0A967BKE1-F1
#
_cell.length_a   1.000
_cell.length_b   1.000
_cell.length_c   1.000
_cell.angle_alpha   90.00
_cell.angle_beta   90.00
_cell.angle_gamma   90.00
#
_symmetry.space_group_name_H-M   'P 1'
#
loop_
_entity.id
_entity.type
_entity.pdbx_description
1 polymer ?
#
loop_
_entity_poly.entity_id
_entity_poly.type
_entity_poly.pdbx_seq_one_letter_code
_entity_poly.pdbx_strand_id
1 'polypeptide(L)'
;TVILVKKQIKRGKVKTYSQQALSHLWFACGIAFFIIAWLGLPLKVIPIESLNIIIAVIAGIGLFTTGGILEWNMLRVSGVLWWAAAMVMMVTNWHLHTLIFAIAIIPGYLIPGYSLNKKYKNIHNA
;
A
#
# COMPACT_ATOMS: atom_id res chain seq x y z
N THR A 1 38.36 6.12 16.77
CA THR A 1 37.23 5.17 16.88
C THR A 1 35.94 5.62 16.17
N VAL A 2 35.73 6.92 15.91
CA VAL A 2 34.48 7.45 15.30
C VAL A 2 34.33 7.15 13.79
N ILE A 3 35.43 6.95 13.07
CA ILE A 3 35.39 6.77 11.59
C ILE A 3 34.89 5.36 11.20
N LEU A 4 35.09 4.35 12.05
CA LEU A 4 34.65 2.98 11.79
C LEU A 4 33.12 2.84 11.86
N VAL A 5 32.44 3.65 12.69
CA VAL A 5 30.99 3.65 12.83
C VAL A 5 30.28 4.16 11.57
N LYS A 6 30.80 5.23 10.93
CA LYS A 6 30.23 5.74 9.66
C LYS A 6 30.32 4.72 8.51
N LYS A 7 31.34 3.85 8.51
CA LYS A 7 31.51 2.82 7.47
C LYS A 7 30.60 1.61 7.70
N GLN A 8 30.23 1.30 8.95
CA GLN A 8 29.23 0.26 9.24
C GLN A 8 27.79 0.72 8.95
N ILE A 9 27.47 2.01 9.16
CA ILE A 9 26.17 2.60 8.73
C ILE A 9 26.05 2.59 7.19
N LYS A 10 27.16 2.75 6.45
CA LYS A 10 27.17 2.55 4.99
C LYS A 10 27.11 1.08 4.56
N ARG A 11 27.53 0.12 5.40
CA ARG A 11 27.40 -1.33 5.14
C ARG A 11 26.02 -1.88 5.52
N GLY A 12 25.22 -1.14 6.30
CA GLY A 12 23.77 -1.34 6.45
C GLY A 12 22.94 -0.88 5.23
N LYS A 13 23.59 -0.51 4.12
CA LYS A 13 22.96 -0.29 2.80
C LYS A 13 22.97 -1.55 1.93
N VAL A 14 23.03 -2.74 2.51
CA VAL A 14 22.42 -3.87 1.81
C VAL A 14 20.94 -3.57 1.89
N LYS A 15 20.33 -3.00 0.83
CA LYS A 15 18.87 -2.93 0.77
C LYS A 15 18.42 -4.35 1.09
N THR A 16 17.84 -4.56 2.27
CA THR A 16 17.33 -5.87 2.67
C THR A 16 16.54 -6.41 1.50
N TYR A 17 16.70 -7.69 1.13
CA TYR A 17 16.00 -8.27 -0.03
C TYR A 17 14.51 -7.85 -0.07
N SER A 18 13.89 -7.78 1.11
CA SER A 18 12.56 -7.21 1.37
C SER A 18 12.35 -5.75 0.91
N GLN A 19 13.29 -4.85 1.20
CA GLN A 19 13.21 -3.43 0.78
C GLN A 19 13.41 -3.27 -0.73
N GLN A 20 14.24 -4.10 -1.37
CA GLN A 20 14.35 -4.14 -2.83
C GLN A 20 13.07 -4.65 -3.48
N ALA A 21 12.52 -5.76 -2.99
CA ALA A 21 11.28 -6.33 -3.48
C ALA A 21 10.12 -5.32 -3.35
N LEU A 22 10.03 -4.65 -2.20
CA LEU A 22 9.02 -3.64 -1.95
C LEU A 22 9.14 -2.45 -2.91
N SER A 23 10.36 -1.96 -3.15
CA SER A 23 10.60 -0.86 -4.09
C SER A 23 10.20 -1.24 -5.51
N HIS A 24 10.54 -2.45 -5.98
CA HIS A 24 10.16 -2.90 -7.33
C HIS A 24 8.65 -3.09 -7.46
N LEU A 25 8.00 -3.62 -6.42
CA LEU A 25 6.56 -3.80 -6.38
C LEU A 25 5.82 -2.47 -6.52
N TRP A 26 6.19 -1.46 -5.71
CA TRP A 26 5.56 -0.14 -5.78
C TRP A 26 5.91 0.61 -7.06
N PHE A 27 7.11 0.39 -7.61
CA PHE A 27 7.47 0.93 -8.93
C PHE A 27 6.59 0.33 -10.03
N ALA A 28 6.35 -0.99 -10.00
CA ALA A 28 5.43 -1.66 -10.92
C ALA A 28 3.98 -1.16 -10.74
N CYS A 29 3.50 -1.01 -9.50
CA CYS A 29 2.18 -0.42 -9.23
C CYS A 29 2.08 1.02 -9.74
N GLY A 30 3.13 1.83 -9.54
CA GLY A 30 3.20 3.21 -10.01
C GLY A 30 3.20 3.31 -11.53
N ILE A 31 3.91 2.43 -12.22
CA ILE A 31 3.86 2.33 -13.69
C ILE A 31 2.45 1.94 -14.14
N ALA A 32 1.80 0.98 -13.47
CA ALA A 32 0.44 0.60 -13.81
C ALA A 32 -0.53 1.79 -13.65
N PHE A 33 -0.44 2.54 -12.55
CA PHE A 33 -1.22 3.77 -12.35
C PHE A 33 -0.93 4.81 -13.43
N PHE A 34 0.34 5.00 -13.80
CA PHE A 34 0.71 5.93 -14.85
C PHE A 34 0.11 5.54 -16.20
N ILE A 35 0.17 4.25 -16.58
CA ILE A 35 -0.45 3.74 -17.80
C ILE A 35 -1.97 3.96 -17.78
N ILE A 36 -2.65 3.63 -16.69
CA ILE A 36 -4.11 3.77 -16.58
C ILE A 36 -4.53 5.24 -16.62
N ALA A 37 -3.84 6.11 -15.88
CA ALA A 37 -4.17 7.53 -15.83
C ALA A 37 -3.80 8.26 -17.13
N TRP A 38 -2.63 7.99 -17.71
CA TRP A 38 -2.13 8.72 -18.87
C TRP A 38 -2.63 8.17 -20.20
N LEU A 39 -2.82 6.85 -20.32
CA LEU A 39 -3.32 6.21 -21.54
C LEU A 39 -4.81 5.86 -21.40
N GLY A 40 -5.22 5.27 -20.27
CA GLY A 40 -6.60 4.78 -20.09
C GLY A 40 -7.67 5.88 -20.12
N LEU A 41 -7.39 7.05 -19.52
CA LEU A 41 -8.33 8.18 -19.47
C LEU A 41 -8.55 8.88 -20.83
N PRO A 42 -7.52 9.35 -21.56
CA PRO A 42 -7.75 10.08 -22.81
C PRO A 42 -8.29 9.19 -23.93
N LEU A 43 -7.97 7.90 -23.93
CA LEU A 43 -8.50 6.94 -24.90
C LEU A 43 -9.97 6.54 -24.62
N LYS A 44 -10.58 6.99 -23.50
CA LYS A 44 -11.94 6.61 -23.04
C LYS A 44 -12.20 5.10 -22.95
N VAL A 45 -11.15 4.28 -22.96
CA VAL A 45 -11.24 2.82 -22.84
C VAL A 45 -11.75 2.44 -21.45
N ILE A 46 -11.38 3.24 -20.44
CA ILE A 46 -11.79 3.05 -19.06
C ILE A 46 -12.63 4.29 -18.70
N PRO A 47 -13.92 4.13 -18.37
CA PRO A 47 -14.68 5.24 -17.83
C PRO A 47 -13.98 5.72 -16.56
N ILE A 48 -13.97 7.03 -16.33
CA ILE A 48 -13.48 7.61 -15.06
C ILE A 48 -14.11 6.85 -13.90
N GLU A 49 -15.32 6.33 -14.14
CA GLU A 49 -16.14 5.54 -13.25
C GLU A 49 -15.48 4.30 -12.61
N SER A 50 -14.57 3.68 -13.35
CA SER A 50 -13.88 2.46 -12.92
C SER A 50 -12.50 2.73 -12.34
N LEU A 51 -12.03 3.98 -12.37
CA LEU A 51 -10.67 4.34 -11.98
C LEU A 51 -10.41 4.05 -10.49
N ASN A 52 -11.36 4.40 -9.61
CA ASN A 52 -11.26 4.13 -8.16
C ASN A 52 -11.21 2.62 -7.87
N ILE A 53 -11.96 1.81 -8.62
CA ILE A 53 -11.99 0.34 -8.48
C ILE A 53 -10.63 -0.24 -8.86
N ILE A 54 -10.11 0.17 -10.02
CA ILE A 54 -8.82 -0.33 -10.52
C ILE A 54 -7.68 0.07 -9.57
N ILE A 55 -7.70 1.31 -9.06
CA ILE A 55 -6.72 1.75 -8.07
C ILE A 55 -6.84 0.90 -6.79
N ALA A 56 -8.06 0.64 -6.31
CA ALA A 56 -8.31 -0.19 -5.14
C ALA A 56 -7.79 -1.63 -5.32
N VAL A 57 -7.90 -2.20 -6.52
CA VAL A 57 -7.36 -3.54 -6.79
C VAL A 57 -5.83 -3.54 -6.77
N ILE A 58 -5.20 -2.60 -7.48
CA ILE A 58 -3.73 -2.53 -7.59
C ILE A 58 -3.08 -2.24 -6.24
N ALA A 59 -3.58 -1.25 -5.48
CA ALA A 59 -3.00 -0.99 -4.18
C ALA A 59 -3.38 -2.05 -3.14
N GLY A 60 -4.49 -2.79 -3.31
CA GLY A 60 -4.75 -4.02 -2.56
C GLY A 60 -3.63 -5.06 -2.74
N ILE A 61 -3.20 -5.29 -3.99
CA ILE A 61 -2.05 -6.16 -4.31
C ILE A 61 -0.76 -5.61 -3.66
N GLY A 62 -0.52 -4.30 -3.80
CA GLY A 62 0.64 -3.62 -3.23
C GLY A 62 0.72 -3.80 -1.71
N LEU A 63 -0.36 -3.48 -0.99
CA LEU A 63 -0.47 -3.57 0.46
C LEU A 63 -0.40 -5.01 0.97
N PHE A 64 -1.11 -5.94 0.32
CA PHE A 64 -1.09 -7.36 0.67
C PHE A 64 0.31 -7.95 0.55
N THR A 65 0.96 -7.73 -0.59
CA THR A 65 2.32 -8.23 -0.85
C THR A 65 3.33 -7.57 0.08
N THR A 66 3.18 -6.26 0.36
CA THR A 66 4.00 -5.56 1.36
C THR A 66 3.84 -6.18 2.75
N GLY A 67 2.61 -6.50 3.15
CA GLY A 67 2.33 -7.19 4.41
C GLY A 67 2.88 -8.61 4.47
N GLY A 68 2.95 -9.31 3.33
CA GLY A 68 3.65 -10.59 3.18
C GLY A 68 5.17 -10.44 3.38
N ILE A 69 5.79 -9.52 2.65
CA ILE A 69 7.25 -9.29 2.67
C ILE A 69 7.75 -8.81 4.05
N LEU A 70 6.95 -7.98 4.74
CA LEU A 70 7.27 -7.47 6.07
C LEU A 70 6.76 -8.37 7.21
N GLU A 71 6.13 -9.50 6.88
CA GLU A 71 5.46 -10.41 7.84
C GLU A 71 4.51 -9.67 8.79
N TRP A 72 3.96 -8.55 8.32
CA TRP A 72 3.11 -7.67 9.11
C TRP A 72 1.64 -7.94 8.78
N ASN A 73 1.02 -8.79 9.61
CA ASN A 73 -0.36 -9.24 9.45
C ASN A 73 -1.37 -8.09 9.29
N MET A 74 -1.17 -6.97 10.00
CA MET A 74 -2.04 -5.80 9.88
C MET A 74 -2.07 -5.20 8.47
N LEU A 75 -0.90 -5.12 7.82
CA LEU A 75 -0.82 -4.58 6.47
C LEU A 75 -1.42 -5.53 5.44
N ARG A 76 -1.31 -6.84 5.69
CA ARG A 76 -1.96 -7.88 4.89
C ARG A 76 -3.49 -7.75 4.95
N VAL A 77 -4.05 -7.54 6.15
CA VAL A 77 -5.50 -7.33 6.34
C VAL A 77 -5.97 -6.06 5.63
N SER A 78 -5.19 -4.97 5.66
CA SER A 78 -5.52 -3.75 4.90
C SER A 78 -5.61 -3.98 3.39
N GLY A 79 -4.74 -4.83 2.82
CA GLY A 79 -4.83 -5.21 1.40
C GLY A 79 -6.11 -5.98 1.06
N VAL A 80 -6.53 -6.90 1.92
CA VAL A 80 -7.80 -7.64 1.76
C VAL A 80 -9.00 -6.70 1.88
N LEU A 81 -8.97 -5.73 2.80
CA LEU A 81 -10.00 -4.71 2.92
C LEU A 81 -10.11 -3.84 1.66
N TRP A 82 -8.98 -3.53 1.01
CA TRP A 82 -8.97 -2.80 -0.26
C TRP A 82 -9.66 -3.58 -1.38
N TRP A 83 -9.48 -4.90 -1.45
CA TRP A 83 -10.24 -5.74 -2.38
C TRP A 83 -11.71 -5.85 -2.03
N ALA A 84 -12.05 -5.95 -0.74
CA ALA A 84 -13.45 -5.92 -0.31
C ALA A 84 -14.14 -4.61 -0.73
N ALA A 85 -13.47 -3.47 -0.53
CA ALA A 85 -13.96 -2.18 -0.99
C ALA A 85 -14.10 -2.11 -2.51
N ALA A 86 -13.15 -2.69 -3.26
CA ALA A 86 -13.24 -2.78 -4.72
C ALA A 86 -14.46 -3.58 -5.18
N MET A 87 -14.73 -4.73 -4.54
CA MET A 87 -15.93 -5.54 -4.83
C MET A 87 -17.23 -4.77 -4.51
N VAL A 88 -17.27 -4.04 -3.39
CA VAL A 88 -18.43 -3.21 -3.04
C VAL A 88 -18.63 -2.09 -4.06
N MET A 89 -17.57 -1.44 -4.53
CA MET A 89 -17.68 -0.41 -5.57
C MET A 89 -18.20 -0.99 -6.89
N MET A 90 -17.83 -2.20 -7.29
CA MET A 90 -18.34 -2.83 -8.53
C MET A 90 -19.87 -3.02 -8.57
N VAL A 91 -20.51 -3.14 -7.41
CA VAL A 91 -21.97 -3.35 -7.29
C VAL A 91 -22.73 -2.07 -6.90
N THR A 92 -22.04 -0.95 -6.74
CA THR A 92 -22.61 0.31 -6.25
C THR A 92 -22.63 1.37 -7.36
N ASN A 93 -23.45 2.41 -7.19
CA ASN A 93 -23.46 3.57 -8.07
C ASN A 93 -22.16 4.38 -8.01
N TRP A 94 -21.77 4.94 -9.15
CA TRP A 94 -20.53 5.71 -9.34
C TRP A 94 -20.29 6.83 -8.32
N HIS A 95 -21.35 7.56 -7.96
CA HIS A 95 -21.26 8.65 -6.98
C HIS A 95 -20.69 8.19 -5.63
N LEU A 96 -20.89 6.93 -5.26
CA LEU A 96 -20.44 6.38 -3.98
C LEU A 96 -19.01 5.83 -4.04
N HIS A 97 -18.39 5.69 -5.22
CA HIS A 97 -17.06 5.08 -5.34
C HIS A 97 -16.02 5.89 -4.56
N THR A 98 -16.03 7.22 -4.69
CA THR A 98 -15.10 8.09 -3.96
C THR A 98 -15.31 8.00 -2.44
N LEU A 99 -16.55 7.87 -1.98
CA LEU A 99 -16.87 7.75 -0.57
C LEU A 99 -16.41 6.41 0.00
N ILE A 100 -16.68 5.31 -0.71
CA ILE A 100 -16.23 3.97 -0.33
C ILE A 100 -14.69 3.91 -0.32
N PHE A 101 -14.04 4.54 -1.30
CA PHE A 101 -12.59 4.63 -1.36
C PHE A 101 -12.00 5.40 -0.16
N ALA A 102 -12.62 6.52 0.22
CA ALA A 102 -12.24 7.28 1.42
C ALA A 102 -12.42 6.44 2.70
N ILE A 103 -13.51 5.70 2.81
CA ILE A 103 -13.75 4.78 3.93
C ILE A 103 -12.70 3.67 3.97
N ALA A 104 -12.27 3.15 2.81
CA ALA A 104 -11.25 2.10 2.71
C ALA A 104 -9.83 2.60 3.08
N ILE A 105 -9.57 3.90 2.93
CA ILE A 105 -8.31 4.52 3.38
C ILE A 105 -8.20 4.54 4.91
N ILE A 106 -9.30 4.75 5.63
CA ILE A 106 -9.31 4.84 7.10
C ILE A 106 -8.66 3.60 7.75
N PRO A 107 -9.10 2.35 7.50
CA PRO A 107 -8.42 1.18 8.05
C PRO A 107 -7.01 1.02 7.47
N GLY A 108 -6.78 1.44 6.22
CA GLY A 108 -5.46 1.45 5.59
C GLY A 108 -4.40 2.20 6.41
N TYR A 109 -4.76 3.32 7.04
CA TYR A 109 -3.85 4.13 7.86
C TYR A 109 -4.01 3.93 9.37
N LEU A 110 -5.23 3.67 9.85
CA LEU A 110 -5.52 3.54 11.28
C LEU A 110 -5.00 2.21 11.86
N ILE A 111 -5.11 1.11 11.09
CA ILE A 111 -4.66 -0.22 11.53
C ILE A 111 -3.13 -0.26 11.74
N PRO A 112 -2.26 0.17 10.80
CA PRO A 112 -0.82 0.19 11.04
C PRO A 112 -0.44 1.18 12.16
N GLY A 113 -1.15 2.30 12.31
CA GLY A 113 -0.93 3.26 13.40
C GLY A 113 -1.12 2.65 14.80
N TYR A 114 -2.18 1.86 15.00
CA TYR A 114 -2.45 1.23 16.29
C TYR A 114 -1.38 0.17 16.66
N SER A 115 -0.92 -0.58 15.67
CA SER A 115 0.16 -1.56 15.84
C SER A 115 1.47 -0.94 16.28
N LEU A 116 1.80 0.25 15.75
CA LEU A 116 3.04 0.94 16.08
C LEU A 116 3.04 1.40 17.54
N ASN A 117 1.88 1.87 18.01
CA ASN A 117 1.68 2.31 19.38
C ASN A 117 1.83 1.16 20.40
N LYS A 118 1.36 -0.04 20.05
CA LYS A 118 1.53 -1.25 20.88
C LYS A 118 3.00 -1.70 21.00
N LYS A 119 3.78 -1.61 19.92
CA LYS A 119 5.23 -1.88 19.96
C LYS A 119 5.97 -0.85 20.81
N TYR A 120 5.59 0.43 20.71
CA TYR A 120 6.26 1.50 21.47
C TYR A 120 6.03 1.36 22.98
N LYS A 121 4.80 1.02 23.40
CA LYS A 121 4.46 0.85 24.83
C LYS A 121 5.16 -0.35 25.48
N ASN A 122 5.44 -1.42 24.72
CA ASN A 122 6.18 -2.59 25.22
C ASN A 122 7.68 -2.33 25.40
N ILE A 123 8.28 -1.41 24.64
CA ILE A 123 9.71 -1.07 24.75
C ILE A 123 9.97 -0.13 25.94
N HIS A 124 9.00 0.70 26.32
CA HIS A 124 9.15 1.65 27.44
C HIS A 124 8.80 1.05 28.81
N ASN A 125 8.03 -0.05 28.84
CA ASN A 125 7.63 -0.75 30.07
C ASN A 125 8.52 -1.97 30.41
N ALA A 126 9.64 -2.15 29.71
CA ALA A 126 10.63 -3.20 29.96
C ALA A 126 11.97 -2.55 30.39
#